data_AF-A0A443RSB6-F1
#
_entry.id   AF-A0A443RSB6-F1
#
_cell.length_a   1.000
_cell.length_b   1.000
_cell.length_c   1.000
_cell.angle_alpha   90.00
_cell.angle_beta   90.00
_cell.angle_gamma   90.00
#
_symmetry.space_group_name_H-M   'P 1'
#
loop_
_entity.id
_entity.type
_entity.pdbx_description
1 polymer ?
#
loop_
_entity_poly.entity_id
_entity_poly.type
_entity_poly.pdbx_seq_one_letter_code
_entity_poly.pdbx_strand_id
1 'polypeptide(L)'
;MKFTHWADHEPNTEANDEHCVHMLNDKYDKGKWYDYECENEDQGLCEITLDSDTEKGMQNIGVMYKMMNTFSSHNAHIYIIVILFVAMSAVFKQTLQFQSIERDE
;
A
#
# COMPACT_ATOMS: atom_id res chain seq x y z
N MET A 1 21.45 -12.49 21.22
CA MET A 1 21.04 -11.24 20.56
C MET A 1 19.65 -11.44 19.98
N LYS A 2 18.76 -10.47 20.19
CA LYS A 2 17.46 -10.39 19.49
C LYS A 2 17.74 -9.86 18.07
N PHE A 3 16.93 -10.28 17.10
CA PHE A 3 17.06 -10.05 15.66
C PHE A 3 17.38 -8.60 15.25
N THR A 4 18.13 -8.43 14.15
CA THR A 4 18.42 -7.15 13.47
C THR A 4 18.28 -7.30 11.95
N HIS A 5 17.90 -6.23 11.23
CA HIS A 5 17.69 -6.26 9.77
C HIS A 5 18.35 -5.08 9.05
N TRP A 6 19.66 -4.91 9.25
CA TRP A 6 20.44 -3.85 8.62
C TRP A 6 20.49 -3.98 7.10
N ALA A 7 20.57 -2.84 6.42
CA ALA A 7 20.93 -2.75 5.02
C ALA A 7 22.39 -3.16 4.80
N ASP A 8 22.74 -3.42 3.55
CA ASP A 8 24.10 -3.83 3.22
C ASP A 8 25.05 -2.67 3.57
N HIS A 9 26.06 -2.96 4.40
CA HIS A 9 27.04 -2.01 4.96
C HIS A 9 26.60 -1.21 6.18
N GLU A 10 25.41 -1.48 6.74
CA GLU A 10 24.90 -0.83 7.95
C GLU A 10 25.05 -1.69 9.21
N PRO A 11 25.16 -1.07 10.41
CA PRO A 11 25.27 0.37 10.65
C PRO A 11 26.66 0.94 10.34
N ASN A 12 26.71 2.13 9.74
CA ASN A 12 27.94 2.80 9.32
C ASN A 12 28.21 4.09 10.11
N THR A 13 28.43 3.97 11.43
CA THR A 13 28.55 5.10 12.39
C THR A 13 29.73 6.08 12.19
N GLU A 14 30.13 6.42 10.97
CA GLU A 14 31.24 7.31 10.61
C GLU A 14 30.84 8.80 10.54
N ALA A 15 29.54 9.12 10.55
CA ALA A 15 29.04 10.50 10.63
C ALA A 15 28.50 10.83 12.03
N ASN A 16 28.92 11.97 12.58
CA ASN A 16 28.60 12.42 13.94
C ASN A 16 27.07 12.46 14.18
N ASP A 17 26.59 11.62 15.12
CA ASP A 17 25.21 11.57 15.65
C ASP A 17 24.14 10.77 14.85
N GLU A 18 24.54 9.78 14.04
CA GLU A 18 23.60 8.79 13.47
C GLU A 18 23.18 7.72 14.49
N HIS A 19 22.34 8.10 15.45
CA HIS A 19 21.89 7.23 16.56
C HIS A 19 20.44 6.75 16.44
N CYS A 20 19.72 7.18 15.41
CA CYS A 20 18.36 6.77 15.12
C CYS A 20 18.34 5.70 14.02
N VAL A 21 17.22 4.98 13.89
CA VAL A 21 17.07 3.93 12.86
C VAL A 21 15.97 4.33 11.90
N HIS A 22 16.29 4.37 10.61
CA HIS A 22 15.32 4.57 9.54
C HIS A 22 15.07 3.25 8.81
N MET A 23 13.80 2.89 8.63
CA MET A 23 13.40 1.73 7.84
C MET A 23 13.19 2.13 6.38
N LEU A 24 13.95 1.50 5.49
CA LEU A 24 13.90 1.77 4.07
C LEU A 24 12.61 1.23 3.42
N ASN A 25 11.99 2.04 2.56
CA ASN A 25 10.78 1.68 1.83
C ASN A 25 11.00 1.58 0.32
N ASP A 26 12.26 1.64 -0.13
CA ASP A 26 12.61 1.55 -1.54
C ASP A 26 12.46 0.12 -2.09
N LYS A 27 12.68 -0.04 -3.39
CA LYS A 27 12.45 -1.30 -4.10
C LYS A 27 13.44 -2.41 -3.73
N TYR A 28 14.68 -2.06 -3.39
CA TYR A 28 15.78 -3.00 -3.24
C TYR A 28 16.07 -3.35 -1.79
N ASP A 29 15.90 -2.39 -0.88
CA ASP A 29 16.20 -2.56 0.55
C ASP A 29 14.96 -2.44 1.43
N LYS A 30 13.79 -2.76 0.88
CA LYS A 30 12.51 -2.72 1.57
C LYS A 30 12.55 -3.43 2.94
N GLY A 31 12.29 -2.67 3.99
CA GLY A 31 12.23 -3.14 5.37
C GLY A 31 13.60 -3.32 6.03
N LYS A 32 14.70 -3.09 5.31
CA LYS A 32 16.05 -3.04 5.89
C LYS A 32 16.27 -1.69 6.59
N TRP A 33 17.28 -1.63 7.44
CA TRP A 33 17.53 -0.52 8.36
C TRP A 33 18.80 0.23 8.00
N TYR A 34 18.78 1.55 8.18
CA TYR A 34 19.91 2.47 8.05
C TYR A 34 20.05 3.22 9.39
N ASP A 35 21.26 3.38 9.91
CA ASP A 35 21.52 4.31 11.03
C ASP A 35 21.49 5.75 10.51
N TYR A 36 20.82 6.64 11.23
CA TYR A 36 20.35 7.90 10.68
C TYR A 36 20.45 9.03 11.70
N GLU A 37 20.73 10.25 11.23
CA GLU A 37 20.79 11.43 12.10
C GLU A 37 19.42 11.69 12.73
N CYS A 38 19.37 11.74 14.06
CA CYS A 38 18.11 11.87 14.80
C CYS A 38 17.40 13.22 14.60
N GLU A 39 18.11 14.25 14.14
CA GLU A 39 17.57 15.59 13.91
C GLU A 39 16.86 15.72 12.56
N ASN A 40 16.97 14.73 11.68
CA ASN A 40 16.30 14.74 10.38
C ASN A 40 14.78 14.63 10.53
N GLU A 41 14.05 15.50 9.83
CA GLU A 41 12.59 15.44 9.76
C GLU A 41 12.14 14.38 8.74
N ASP A 42 11.68 13.23 9.24
CA ASP A 42 11.20 12.12 8.43
C ASP A 42 9.85 11.56 8.93
N GLN A 43 9.26 10.66 8.13
CA GLN A 43 8.03 9.97 8.51
C GLN A 43 8.31 8.86 9.53
N GLY A 44 7.60 8.89 10.66
CA GLY A 44 7.72 7.87 11.71
C GLY A 44 6.66 6.76 11.61
N LEU A 45 7.04 5.55 12.01
CA LEU A 45 6.11 4.45 12.28
C LEU A 45 5.79 4.39 13.78
N CYS A 46 4.51 4.50 14.12
CA CYS A 46 4.04 4.35 15.50
C CYS A 46 3.47 2.94 15.71
N GLU A 47 3.94 2.25 16.76
CA GLU A 47 3.30 1.02 17.26
C GLU A 47 2.48 1.37 18.50
N ILE A 48 1.24 0.91 18.54
CA ILE A 48 0.37 1.06 19.71
C ILE A 48 -0.20 -0.30 20.05
N THR A 49 -0.05 -0.73 21.31
CA THR A 49 -0.73 -1.92 21.81
C THR A 49 -2.22 -1.63 21.91
N LEU A 50 -3.03 -2.41 21.19
CA LEU A 50 -4.47 -2.38 21.37
C LEU A 50 -4.81 -3.15 22.64
N ASP A 51 -5.05 -2.40 23.71
CA ASP A 51 -5.75 -2.93 24.86
C ASP A 51 -7.25 -2.89 24.55
N SER A 52 -7.87 -4.07 24.47
CA SER A 52 -9.30 -4.22 24.16
C SER A 52 -10.21 -3.60 25.19
N ASP A 53 -9.66 -3.31 26.38
CA ASP A 53 -10.45 -2.94 27.55
C ASP A 53 -10.41 -1.42 27.82
N THR A 54 -9.63 -0.66 27.05
CA THR A 54 -9.59 0.80 27.15
C THR A 54 -10.26 1.50 25.96
N GLU A 55 -11.06 2.51 26.26
CA GLU A 55 -11.75 3.40 25.30
C GLU A 55 -10.82 3.95 24.19
N LYS A 56 -9.52 4.11 24.50
CA LYS A 56 -8.48 4.55 23.56
C LYS A 56 -8.12 3.48 22.51
N GLY A 57 -8.19 2.19 22.85
CA GLY A 57 -8.00 1.09 21.91
C GLY A 57 -9.07 1.09 20.81
N MET A 58 -10.31 1.41 21.17
CA MET A 58 -11.43 1.50 20.23
C MET A 58 -11.29 2.69 19.24
N GLN A 59 -10.68 3.80 19.65
CA GLN A 59 -10.42 4.94 18.76
C GLN A 59 -9.33 4.63 17.72
N ASN A 60 -8.29 3.88 18.08
CA ASN A 60 -7.22 3.48 17.17
C ASN A 60 -7.71 2.53 16.06
N ILE A 61 -8.70 1.68 16.35
CA ILE A 61 -9.37 0.84 15.34
C ILE A 61 -10.05 1.73 14.28
N GLY A 62 -10.68 2.84 14.68
CA GLY A 62 -11.31 3.78 13.76
C GLY A 62 -10.31 4.49 12.83
N VAL A 63 -9.12 4.83 13.33
CA VAL A 63 -8.03 5.41 12.54
C VAL A 63 -7.46 4.39 11.54
N MET A 64 -7.20 3.16 11.99
CA MET A 64 -6.76 2.06 11.12
C MET A 64 -7.77 1.79 10.00
N TYR A 65 -9.05 1.68 10.33
CA TYR A 65 -10.13 1.49 9.36
C TYR A 65 -10.18 2.63 8.32
N LYS A 66 -9.96 3.88 8.75
CA LYS A 66 -9.89 5.05 7.85
C LYS A 66 -8.69 4.99 6.91
N MET A 67 -7.51 4.58 7.39
CA MET A 67 -6.33 4.37 6.55
C MET A 67 -6.53 3.25 5.52
N MET A 68 -7.09 2.11 5.94
CA MET A 68 -7.40 0.98 5.04
C MET A 68 -8.41 1.35 3.96
N ASN A 69 -9.47 2.10 4.30
CA ASN A 69 -10.48 2.54 3.33
C ASN A 69 -9.98 3.58 2.35
N THR A 70 -9.03 4.43 2.76
CA THR A 70 -8.41 5.41 1.86
C THR A 70 -7.64 4.71 0.72
N PHE A 71 -7.11 3.51 0.96
CA PHE A 71 -6.45 2.67 -0.05
C PHE A 71 -7.44 2.02 -1.04
N SER A 72 -8.67 1.72 -0.62
CA SER A 72 -9.70 1.10 -1.48
C SER A 72 -10.24 2.03 -2.58
N SER A 73 -10.12 3.34 -2.43
CA SER A 73 -10.65 4.33 -3.38
C SER A 73 -10.03 4.24 -4.78
N HIS A 74 -8.73 3.89 -4.87
CA HIS A 74 -8.04 3.76 -6.16
C HIS A 74 -8.50 2.54 -6.98
N ASN A 75 -9.08 1.53 -6.34
CA ASN A 75 -9.59 0.33 -7.03
C ASN A 75 -10.90 0.60 -7.78
N ALA A 76 -11.66 1.64 -7.42
CA ALA A 76 -12.93 1.98 -8.07
C ALA A 76 -12.76 2.31 -9.56
N HIS A 77 -11.67 3.00 -9.92
CA HIS A 77 -11.37 3.30 -11.33
C HIS A 77 -11.11 2.04 -12.15
N ILE A 78 -10.42 1.05 -11.57
CA ILE A 78 -10.13 -0.23 -12.23
C ILE A 78 -11.43 -1.00 -12.50
N TYR A 79 -12.35 -1.05 -11.52
CA TYR A 79 -13.65 -1.70 -11.71
C TYR A 79 -14.48 -1.06 -12.82
N ILE A 80 -14.50 0.27 -12.92
CA ILE A 80 -15.23 0.98 -13.98
C ILE A 80 -14.64 0.64 -15.36
N ILE A 81 -13.32 0.63 -15.52
CA ILE A 81 -12.65 0.30 -16.79
C ILE A 81 -12.98 -1.14 -17.20
N VAL A 82 -12.92 -2.10 -16.27
CA VAL A 82 -13.24 -3.50 -16.54
C VAL A 82 -14.70 -3.67 -16.95
N ILE A 83 -15.63 -3.00 -16.27
CA ILE A 83 -17.07 -3.04 -16.61
C ILE A 83 -17.32 -2.48 -18.01
N LEU A 84 -16.70 -1.34 -18.36
CA LEU A 84 -16.83 -0.74 -19.69
C LEU A 84 -16.27 -1.65 -20.78
N PHE A 85 -15.11 -2.28 -20.55
CA PHE A 85 -14.52 -3.22 -21.50
C PHE A 85 -15.40 -4.45 -21.70
N VAL A 86 -15.93 -5.03 -20.63
CA VAL A 86 -16.85 -6.17 -20.69
C VAL A 86 -18.13 -5.77 -21.42
N ALA A 87 -18.72 -4.62 -21.11
CA ALA A 87 -19.92 -4.11 -21.77
C ALA A 87 -19.68 -3.89 -23.28
N MET A 88 -18.57 -3.25 -23.66
CA MET A 88 -18.18 -3.06 -25.07
C MET A 88 -18.01 -4.39 -25.80
N SER A 89 -17.38 -5.39 -25.16
CA SER A 89 -17.20 -6.73 -25.74
C SER A 89 -18.55 -7.46 -25.91
N ALA A 90 -19.47 -7.30 -24.97
CA ALA A 90 -20.80 -7.88 -25.03
C ALA A 90 -21.66 -7.22 -26.13
N VAL A 91 -21.61 -5.89 -26.23
CA VAL A 91 -22.29 -5.13 -27.31
C VAL A 91 -21.72 -5.53 -28.67
N PHE A 92 -20.40 -5.61 -28.81
CA PHE A 92 -19.76 -6.06 -30.05
C PHE A 92 -20.20 -7.48 -30.44
N LYS A 93 -20.26 -8.40 -29.47
CA LYS A 93 -20.76 -9.76 -29.69
C LYS A 93 -22.23 -9.76 -30.12
N GLN A 94 -23.06 -8.88 -29.54
CA GLN A 94 -24.48 -8.74 -29.89
C GLN A 94 -24.67 -8.18 -31.31
N THR A 95 -23.88 -7.18 -31.70
CA THR A 95 -23.89 -6.62 -33.06
C THR A 95 -23.44 -7.65 -34.10
N LEU A 96 -22.42 -8.46 -33.80
CA LEU A 96 -21.98 -9.53 -34.69
C LEU A 96 -23.05 -10.62 -34.87
N GLN A 97 -23.80 -10.96 -33.82
CA GLN A 97 -24.92 -11.91 -33.92
C GLN A 97 -26.07 -11.33 -34.77
N PHE A 98 -26.35 -10.04 -34.65
CA PHE A 98 -27.36 -9.36 -35.46
C PHE A 98 -26.95 -9.32 -36.96
N GLN A 99 -25.69 -9.02 -37.25
CA GLN A 99 -25.13 -9.03 -38.61
C GLN A 99 -24.97 -10.44 -39.22
N SER A 100 -24.97 -11.51 -38.42
CA SER A 100 -25.07 -12.87 -38.95
C SER A 100 -26.50 -13.25 -39.33
N ILE A 101 -27.50 -12.76 -38.57
CA ILE A 101 -28.92 -13.04 -38.84
C ILE A 101 -29.38 -12.32 -40.13
N GLU A 102 -28.97 -11.07 -40.36
CA GLU A 102 -29.30 -10.33 -41.60
C GLU A 102 -28.58 -10.84 -42.85
N ARG A 103 -27.61 -11.76 -42.73
CA ARG A 103 -26.84 -12.30 -43.87
C ARG A 103 -27.42 -13.59 -44.44
N ASP A 104 -28.41 -14.17 -43.75
CA ASP A 104 -29.06 -15.43 -44.09
C ASP A 104 -30.49 -15.23 -44.67
N GLU A 105 -30.91 -13.98 -44.95
CA GLU A 105 -32.08 -13.62 -45.79
C GLU A 105 -31.64 -13.08 -47.16
#